data_AF-A0A550I768-F1
#
_entry.id   AF-A0A550I768-F1
#
_cell.length_a   1.000
_cell.length_b   1.000
_cell.length_c   1.000
_cell.angle_alpha   90.00
_cell.angle_beta   90.00
_cell.angle_gamma   90.00
#
_symmetry.space_group_name_H-M   'P 1'
#
loop_
_entity.id
_entity.type
_entity.pdbx_description
1 polymer ?
#
loop_
_entity_poly.entity_id
_entity_poly.type
_entity_poly.pdbx_seq_one_letter_code
_entity_poly.pdbx_strand_id
1 'polypeptide(L)'
;MGTIVKVSFVKKNKLTEKELNKNILEEFNHTKEIHGRNNKLIHHKSISNFIDHLVHKTENPSTKNNKSNREELGRIRKKELLNDYLVNLNKNPKIDEEISKEYFHDFIQPLGNYMSSYYGFTLVGNGVTKLILLIIITISLVIDYSIYFLTEKIIYFTILSVVIFIVRRILKFKQRKIFGYRY
;
A
#
# COMPACT_ATOMS: atom_id res chain seq x y z
N MET A 1 -14.67 -24.98 -39.38
CA MET A 1 -14.81 -23.52 -39.52
C MET A 1 -14.56 -22.90 -38.15
N GLY A 2 -13.35 -22.38 -37.91
CA GLY A 2 -12.98 -21.73 -36.65
C GLY A 2 -12.98 -20.22 -36.84
N THR A 3 -13.91 -19.52 -36.18
CA THR A 3 -14.01 -18.07 -36.22
C THR A 3 -12.86 -17.48 -35.39
N ILE A 4 -11.86 -16.91 -36.07
CA ILE A 4 -10.80 -16.14 -35.42
C ILE A 4 -11.40 -14.78 -35.04
N VAL A 5 -11.72 -14.59 -33.76
CA VAL A 5 -12.12 -13.30 -33.23
C VAL A 5 -10.88 -12.39 -33.22
N LYS A 6 -10.81 -11.50 -34.20
CA LYS A 6 -9.86 -10.39 -34.22
C LYS A 6 -10.19 -9.48 -33.04
N VAL A 7 -9.40 -9.57 -31.96
CA VAL A 7 -9.44 -8.58 -30.88
C VAL A 7 -8.89 -7.27 -31.45
N SER A 8 -9.79 -6.34 -31.73
CA SER A 8 -9.46 -4.98 -32.12
C SER A 8 -8.80 -4.27 -30.95
N PHE A 9 -7.48 -4.11 -31.01
CA PHE A 9 -6.77 -3.17 -30.15
C PHE A 9 -7.23 -1.76 -30.52
N VAL A 10 -8.25 -1.27 -29.83
CA VAL A 10 -8.61 0.15 -29.84
C VAL A 10 -7.39 0.92 -29.36
N LYS A 11 -6.85 1.75 -30.26
CA LYS A 11 -5.73 2.66 -30.01
C LYS A 11 -6.15 3.60 -28.87
N LYS A 12 -5.83 3.27 -27.61
CA LYS A 12 -6.04 4.16 -26.44
C LYS A 12 -5.28 5.44 -26.76
N ASN A 13 -5.97 6.54 -27.08
CA ASN A 13 -5.33 7.86 -27.18
C ASN A 13 -4.61 8.09 -25.85
N LYS A 14 -3.28 8.23 -25.92
CA LYS A 14 -2.44 8.30 -24.73
C LYS A 14 -2.70 9.66 -24.07
N LEU A 15 -3.49 9.66 -22.99
CA LEU A 15 -3.78 10.85 -22.21
C LEU A 15 -2.46 11.51 -21.79
N THR A 16 -2.43 12.84 -21.83
CA THR A 16 -1.33 13.58 -21.21
C THR A 16 -1.35 13.36 -19.70
N GLU A 17 -0.21 13.54 -19.03
CA GLU A 17 -0.15 13.32 -17.58
C GLU A 17 -1.11 14.26 -16.81
N LYS A 18 -1.30 15.49 -17.31
CA LYS A 18 -2.23 16.46 -16.71
C LYS A 18 -3.68 16.00 -16.82
N GLU A 19 -4.07 15.48 -17.98
CA GLU A 19 -5.42 14.92 -18.17
C GLU A 19 -5.62 13.68 -17.31
N LEU A 20 -4.62 12.81 -17.24
CA LEU A 20 -4.68 11.62 -16.38
C LEU A 20 -4.85 11.98 -14.90
N ASN A 21 -4.14 12.99 -14.42
CA ASN A 21 -4.28 13.50 -13.06
C ASN A 21 -5.70 14.02 -12.79
N LYS A 22 -6.25 14.79 -13.74
CA LYS A 22 -7.61 15.33 -13.63
C LYS A 22 -8.64 14.19 -13.58
N ASN A 23 -8.55 13.22 -14.50
CA ASN A 23 -9.45 12.08 -14.54
C ASN A 23 -9.41 11.28 -13.23
N ILE A 24 -8.22 11.00 -12.69
CA ILE A 24 -8.09 10.26 -11.41
C ILE A 24 -8.83 10.98 -10.27
N LEU A 25 -8.73 12.32 -10.20
CA LEU A 25 -9.40 13.10 -9.16
C LEU A 25 -10.92 13.11 -9.33
N GLU A 26 -11.40 13.28 -10.56
CA GLU A 26 -12.83 13.25 -10.90
C GLU A 26 -13.44 11.88 -10.60
N GLU A 27 -12.82 10.81 -11.09
CA GLU A 27 -13.28 9.44 -10.88
C GLU A 27 -13.27 9.07 -9.40
N PHE A 28 -12.25 9.48 -8.63
CA PHE A 28 -12.20 9.20 -7.19
C PHE A 28 -13.30 9.90 -6.39
N ASN A 29 -13.65 11.13 -6.76
CA ASN A 29 -14.76 11.83 -6.13
C ASN A 29 -16.08 11.13 -6.45
N HIS A 30 -16.29 10.74 -7.71
CA HIS A 30 -17.46 10.00 -8.14
C HIS A 30 -17.59 8.64 -7.44
N THR A 31 -16.49 7.91 -7.24
CA THR A 31 -16.52 6.64 -6.48
C THR A 31 -17.00 6.85 -5.04
N LYS A 32 -16.62 7.95 -4.39
CA LYS A 32 -17.08 8.27 -3.02
C LYS A 32 -18.58 8.57 -2.97
N GLU A 33 -19.14 9.09 -4.05
CA GLU A 33 -20.57 9.37 -4.19
C GLU A 33 -21.37 8.08 -4.41
N ILE A 34 -20.93 7.22 -5.34
CA ILE A 34 -21.61 5.96 -5.67
C ILE A 34 -21.58 4.99 -4.48
N HIS A 35 -20.41 4.80 -3.89
CA HIS A 35 -20.18 3.71 -2.93
C HIS A 35 -20.19 4.16 -1.47
N GLY A 36 -20.17 5.46 -1.21
CA GLY A 36 -20.06 6.03 0.12
C GLY A 36 -18.63 5.96 0.69
N ARG A 37 -18.24 7.01 1.43
CA ARG A 37 -16.87 7.21 1.93
C ARG A 37 -16.34 6.10 2.85
N ASN A 38 -17.23 5.32 3.46
CA ASN A 38 -16.91 4.33 4.49
C ASN A 38 -17.15 2.87 4.04
N ASN A 39 -17.30 2.62 2.73
CA ASN A 39 -17.46 1.26 2.23
C ASN A 39 -16.23 0.41 2.54
N LYS A 40 -16.40 -0.63 3.36
CA LYS A 40 -15.30 -1.52 3.81
C LYS A 40 -14.74 -2.39 2.68
N LEU A 41 -15.49 -2.58 1.60
CA LEU A 41 -15.10 -3.37 0.43
C LEU A 41 -14.27 -2.54 -0.56
N ILE A 42 -14.18 -1.23 -0.36
CA ILE A 42 -13.40 -0.33 -1.22
C ILE A 42 -12.31 0.34 -0.39
N HIS A 43 -11.07 0.23 -0.86
CA HIS A 43 -9.88 0.70 -0.15
C HIS A 43 -9.67 2.23 -0.27
N HIS A 44 -10.71 3.05 -0.02
CA HIS A 44 -10.70 4.50 -0.22
C HIS A 44 -9.52 5.22 0.43
N LYS A 45 -9.11 4.78 1.62
CA LYS A 45 -7.96 5.37 2.33
C LYS A 45 -6.64 5.06 1.63
N SER A 46 -6.47 3.83 1.17
CA SER A 46 -5.32 3.43 0.36
C SER A 46 -5.26 4.23 -0.94
N ILE A 47 -6.39 4.39 -1.63
CA ILE A 47 -6.52 5.22 -2.84
C ILE A 47 -6.11 6.67 -2.57
N SER A 48 -6.66 7.29 -1.51
CA SER A 48 -6.33 8.67 -1.14
C SER A 48 -4.83 8.84 -0.93
N ASN A 49 -4.19 7.88 -0.24
CA ASN A 49 -2.74 7.90 -0.04
C ASN A 49 -1.98 7.74 -1.37
N PHE A 50 -2.47 6.94 -2.31
CA PHE A 50 -1.83 6.81 -3.62
C PHE A 50 -1.94 8.10 -4.44
N ILE A 51 -3.11 8.74 -4.43
CA ILE A 51 -3.36 10.03 -5.11
C ILE A 51 -2.41 11.10 -4.57
N ASP A 52 -2.25 11.21 -3.24
CA ASP A 52 -1.31 12.16 -2.64
C ASP A 52 0.10 12.05 -3.22
N HIS A 53 0.56 10.81 -3.48
CA HIS A 53 1.94 10.56 -3.90
C HIS A 53 2.14 10.52 -5.42
N LEU A 54 1.13 10.08 -6.17
CA LEU A 54 1.20 10.01 -7.63
C LEU A 54 0.79 11.33 -8.28
N VAL A 55 -0.29 11.93 -7.80
CA VAL A 55 -0.96 13.07 -8.44
C VAL A 55 -0.46 14.38 -7.85
N HIS A 56 -0.51 14.53 -6.52
CA HIS A 56 -0.20 15.80 -5.87
C HIS A 56 1.29 16.02 -5.63
N LYS A 57 2.06 14.98 -5.29
CA LYS A 57 3.48 15.10 -5.01
C LYS A 57 4.32 14.92 -6.28
N THR A 58 4.46 16.00 -7.05
CA THR A 58 5.28 16.04 -8.27
C THR A 58 6.79 15.89 -7.99
N GLU A 59 7.26 16.25 -6.80
CA GLU A 59 8.68 16.22 -6.47
C GLU A 59 8.94 15.63 -5.08
N ASN A 60 9.67 14.51 -5.03
CA ASN A 60 10.41 14.16 -3.82
C ASN A 60 11.68 15.02 -3.80
N PRO A 61 11.89 15.89 -2.79
CA PRO A 61 13.06 16.76 -2.73
C PRO A 61 14.38 15.99 -2.58
N SER A 62 14.35 14.70 -2.20
CA SER A 62 15.54 13.86 -2.00
C SER A 62 16.14 13.25 -3.28
N THR A 63 15.52 13.45 -4.45
CA THR A 63 15.89 12.78 -5.71
C THR A 63 16.01 13.77 -6.87
N LYS A 64 16.59 14.95 -6.62
CA LYS A 64 16.69 16.01 -7.63
C LYS A 64 17.69 15.71 -8.77
N ASN A 65 18.59 14.73 -8.61
CA ASN A 65 19.72 14.57 -9.54
C ASN A 65 19.82 13.25 -10.32
N ASN A 66 18.93 12.25 -10.15
CA ASN A 66 19.01 10.99 -10.92
C ASN A 66 17.71 10.16 -10.88
N LYS A 67 16.54 10.75 -11.21
CA LYS A 67 15.37 9.90 -11.49
C LYS A 67 15.63 9.18 -12.80
N SER A 68 15.82 7.86 -12.77
CA SER A 68 15.97 7.11 -14.01
C SER A 68 14.66 7.19 -14.82
N ASN A 69 14.74 7.25 -16.15
CA ASN A 69 13.57 7.20 -17.03
C ASN A 69 12.61 6.02 -16.69
N ARG A 70 13.15 4.95 -16.12
CA ARG A 70 12.39 3.78 -15.65
C ARG A 70 11.46 4.10 -14.47
N GLU A 71 11.89 4.95 -13.53
CA GLU A 71 11.06 5.36 -12.39
C GLU A 71 9.89 6.23 -12.83
N GLU A 72 10.14 7.15 -13.76
CA GLU A 72 9.11 8.04 -14.30
C GLU A 72 8.07 7.26 -15.14
N LEU A 73 8.53 6.37 -16.02
CA LEU A 73 7.65 5.44 -16.73
C LEU A 73 6.85 4.56 -15.77
N GLY A 74 7.49 4.08 -14.69
CA GLY A 74 6.83 3.32 -13.62
C GLY A 74 5.71 4.12 -12.96
N ARG A 75 5.97 5.41 -12.64
CA ARG A 75 4.99 6.31 -12.03
C ARG A 75 3.79 6.51 -12.94
N ILE A 76 4.00 6.78 -14.24
CA ILE A 76 2.91 6.98 -15.21
C ILE A 76 2.06 5.71 -15.33
N ARG A 77 2.69 4.54 -15.50
CA ARG A 77 1.96 3.25 -15.55
C ARG A 77 1.11 2.99 -14.31
N LYS A 78 1.58 3.45 -13.15
CA LYS A 78 0.83 3.31 -11.89
C LYS A 78 -0.32 4.31 -11.78
N LYS A 79 -0.20 5.50 -12.38
CA LYS A 79 -1.36 6.40 -12.55
C LYS A 79 -2.42 5.78 -13.46
N GLU A 80 -1.99 5.19 -14.58
CA GLU A 80 -2.91 4.49 -15.51
C GLU A 80 -3.63 3.35 -14.80
N LEU A 81 -2.91 2.52 -14.03
CA LEU A 81 -3.49 1.44 -13.24
C LEU A 81 -4.49 1.94 -12.17
N LEU A 82 -4.15 3.05 -11.50
CA LEU A 82 -5.05 3.69 -10.53
C LEU A 82 -6.33 4.21 -11.21
N ASN A 83 -6.20 4.82 -12.39
CA ASN A 83 -7.34 5.29 -13.16
C ASN A 83 -8.23 4.14 -13.63
N ASP A 84 -7.64 3.08 -14.17
CA ASP A 84 -8.39 1.89 -14.63
C ASP A 84 -9.16 1.24 -13.47
N TYR A 85 -8.57 1.19 -12.27
CA TYR A 85 -9.27 0.74 -11.05
C TYR A 85 -10.49 1.60 -10.70
N LEU A 86 -10.35 2.93 -10.68
CA LEU A 86 -11.44 3.85 -10.36
C LEU A 86 -12.58 3.76 -11.39
N VAL A 87 -12.24 3.66 -12.67
CA VAL A 87 -13.21 3.46 -13.75
C VAL A 87 -13.97 2.15 -13.57
N ASN A 88 -13.28 1.06 -13.20
CA ASN A 88 -13.92 -0.23 -12.95
C ASN A 88 -14.84 -0.21 -11.72
N LEU A 89 -14.47 0.50 -10.66
CA LEU A 89 -15.35 0.71 -9.51
C LEU A 89 -16.60 1.52 -9.87
N ASN A 90 -16.46 2.55 -10.70
CA ASN A 90 -17.58 3.42 -11.07
C ASN A 90 -18.55 2.74 -12.04
N LYS A 91 -18.07 1.78 -12.85
CA LYS A 91 -18.91 0.94 -13.71
C LYS A 91 -19.68 -0.13 -12.95
N ASN A 92 -19.20 -0.53 -11.77
CA ASN A 92 -19.78 -1.61 -10.96
C ASN A 92 -20.32 -1.05 -9.64
N PRO A 93 -21.60 -0.60 -9.59
CA PRO A 93 -22.17 0.05 -8.41
C PRO A 93 -22.40 -0.91 -7.22
N LYS A 94 -22.31 -2.22 -7.42
CA LYS A 94 -22.37 -3.23 -6.36
C LYS A 94 -21.08 -4.05 -6.36
N ILE A 95 -20.21 -3.75 -5.40
CA ILE A 95 -18.99 -4.53 -5.13
C ILE A 95 -19.33 -5.54 -4.04
N ASP A 96 -19.21 -6.83 -4.34
CA ASP A 96 -19.28 -7.89 -3.34
C ASP A 96 -17.89 -8.23 -2.79
N GLU A 97 -17.82 -9.21 -1.89
CA GLU A 97 -16.55 -9.58 -1.27
C GLU A 97 -15.58 -10.18 -2.28
N GLU A 98 -16.04 -10.98 -3.25
CA GLU A 98 -15.18 -11.64 -4.26
C GLU A 98 -14.55 -10.62 -5.19
N ILE A 99 -15.35 -9.70 -5.74
CA ILE A 99 -14.89 -8.60 -6.59
C ILE A 99 -13.93 -7.69 -5.81
N SER A 100 -14.21 -7.43 -4.53
CA SER A 100 -13.29 -6.69 -3.66
C SER A 100 -11.93 -7.39 -3.54
N LYS A 101 -11.91 -8.74 -3.39
CA LYS A 101 -10.65 -9.52 -3.34
C LYS A 101 -9.88 -9.40 -4.65
N GLU A 102 -10.58 -9.60 -5.77
CA GLU A 102 -10.01 -9.52 -7.11
C GLU A 102 -9.40 -8.15 -7.34
N TYR A 103 -10.16 -7.09 -7.08
CA TYR A 103 -9.71 -5.72 -7.27
C TYR A 103 -8.53 -5.35 -6.35
N PHE A 104 -8.50 -5.91 -5.14
CA PHE A 104 -7.34 -5.76 -4.28
C PHE A 104 -6.08 -6.37 -4.91
N HIS A 105 -6.17 -7.60 -5.41
CA HIS A 105 -5.04 -8.31 -6.00
C HIS A 105 -4.57 -7.69 -7.33
N ASP A 106 -5.51 -7.24 -8.15
CA ASP A 106 -5.21 -6.74 -9.50
C ASP A 106 -4.77 -5.28 -9.52
N PHE A 107 -5.27 -4.47 -8.58
CA PHE A 107 -5.01 -3.02 -8.59
C PHE A 107 -4.30 -2.55 -7.31
N ILE A 108 -4.86 -2.80 -6.14
CA ILE A 108 -4.35 -2.22 -4.88
C ILE A 108 -2.99 -2.79 -4.49
N GLN A 109 -2.80 -4.10 -4.59
CA GLN A 109 -1.53 -4.74 -4.22
C GLN A 109 -0.39 -4.32 -5.18
N PRO A 110 -0.55 -4.31 -6.51
CA PRO A 110 0.49 -3.81 -7.42
C PRO A 110 0.77 -2.31 -7.28
N LEU A 111 -0.21 -1.49 -6.92
CA LEU A 111 -0.01 -0.07 -6.58
C LEU A 111 0.77 0.05 -5.27
N GLY A 112 0.34 -0.65 -4.24
CA GLY A 112 0.94 -0.61 -2.93
C GLY A 112 2.37 -1.16 -2.89
N ASN A 113 2.68 -2.20 -3.66
CA ASN A 113 4.06 -2.70 -3.81
C ASN A 113 4.98 -1.63 -4.40
N TYR A 114 4.52 -0.92 -5.43
CA TYR A 114 5.26 0.21 -6.00
C TYR A 114 5.43 1.34 -4.96
N MET A 115 4.37 1.66 -4.23
CA MET A 115 4.44 2.64 -3.14
C MET A 115 5.40 2.23 -2.03
N SER A 116 5.50 0.94 -1.75
CA SER A 116 6.42 0.41 -0.74
C SER A 116 7.86 0.64 -1.17
N SER A 117 8.19 0.29 -2.41
CA SER A 117 9.55 0.41 -2.96
C SER A 117 10.03 1.85 -3.09
N TYR A 118 9.17 2.77 -3.53
CA TYR A 118 9.59 4.14 -3.89
C TYR A 118 9.16 5.21 -2.89
N TYR A 119 8.17 4.94 -2.05
CA TYR A 119 7.57 5.91 -1.13
C TYR A 119 7.48 5.40 0.31
N GLY A 120 8.04 4.23 0.62
CA GLY A 120 8.12 3.69 1.99
C GLY A 120 6.78 3.22 2.57
N PHE A 121 5.78 2.95 1.73
CA PHE A 121 4.50 2.42 2.20
C PHE A 121 4.64 1.01 2.78
N THR A 122 3.71 0.63 3.65
CA THR A 122 3.65 -0.72 4.23
C THR A 122 2.27 -1.34 4.06
N LEU A 123 2.23 -2.57 3.54
CA LEU A 123 1.03 -3.42 3.41
C LEU A 123 0.43 -3.80 4.78
N VAL A 124 1.24 -3.67 5.83
CA VAL A 124 1.01 -4.32 7.11
C VAL A 124 0.36 -3.33 8.08
N GLY A 125 -0.90 -3.59 8.41
CA GLY A 125 -1.59 -2.96 9.54
C GLY A 125 -1.00 -3.41 10.90
N ASN A 126 -1.42 -2.76 11.98
CA ASN A 126 -0.91 -2.97 13.34
C ASN A 126 -0.84 -4.46 13.80
N GLY A 127 -1.63 -5.37 13.22
CA GLY A 127 -1.73 -6.78 13.64
C GLY A 127 -0.42 -7.58 13.58
N VAL A 128 0.29 -7.59 12.46
CA VAL A 128 1.56 -8.35 12.34
C VAL A 128 2.64 -7.73 13.23
N THR A 129 2.60 -6.42 13.47
CA THR A 129 3.52 -5.77 14.41
C THR A 129 3.31 -6.30 15.83
N LYS A 130 2.06 -6.54 16.23
CA LYS A 130 1.74 -7.17 17.52
C LYS A 130 2.24 -8.61 17.59
N LEU A 131 2.12 -9.38 16.50
CA LEU A 131 2.64 -10.75 16.44
C LEU A 131 4.16 -10.79 16.57
N ILE A 132 4.88 -9.92 15.86
CA ILE A 132 6.35 -9.82 15.96
C ILE A 132 6.76 -9.43 17.38
N LEU A 133 6.06 -8.46 17.99
CA LEU A 133 6.32 -8.06 19.38
C LEU A 133 6.10 -9.23 20.35
N LEU A 134 5.03 -10.01 20.17
CA LEU A 134 4.74 -11.20 20.97
C LEU A 134 5.91 -12.21 20.88
N ILE A 135 6.35 -12.52 19.66
CA ILE A 135 7.48 -13.45 19.42
C ILE A 135 8.75 -12.97 20.13
N ILE A 136 9.07 -11.67 20.03
CA ILE A 136 10.24 -11.09 20.70
C ILE A 136 10.12 -11.25 22.21
N ILE A 137 8.97 -10.91 22.80
CA ILE A 137 8.75 -11.05 24.24
C ILE A 137 8.91 -12.52 24.67
N THR A 138 8.32 -13.47 23.93
CA THR A 138 8.41 -14.89 24.26
C THR A 138 9.84 -15.39 24.21
N ILE A 139 10.60 -15.08 23.15
CA ILE A 139 12.01 -15.50 23.02
C ILE A 139 12.87 -14.87 24.12
N SER A 140 12.69 -13.57 24.40
CA SER A 140 13.48 -12.90 25.42
C SER A 140 13.17 -13.41 26.84
N LEU A 141 11.91 -13.76 27.14
CA LEU A 141 11.55 -14.35 28.42
C LEU A 141 12.18 -15.73 28.61
N VAL A 142 12.22 -16.55 27.55
CA VAL A 142 12.92 -17.85 27.58
C VAL A 142 14.41 -17.65 27.87
N ILE A 143 15.03 -16.63 27.29
CA ILE A 143 16.44 -16.29 27.53
C ILE A 143 16.65 -15.84 28.99
N ASP A 144 15.84 -14.90 29.48
CA ASP A 144 15.92 -14.41 30.87
C ASP A 144 15.75 -15.57 31.86
N TYR A 145 14.78 -16.46 31.61
CA TYR A 145 14.54 -17.64 32.46
C TYR A 145 15.71 -18.63 32.41
N SER A 146 16.26 -18.90 31.23
CA SER A 146 17.41 -19.81 31.08
C SER A 146 18.64 -19.28 31.79
N ILE A 147 18.90 -17.98 31.70
CA ILE A 147 20.02 -17.32 32.39
C ILE A 147 19.82 -17.36 33.90
N TYR A 148 18.61 -17.04 34.37
CA TYR A 148 18.29 -17.07 35.79
C TYR A 148 18.50 -18.48 36.36
N PHE A 149 18.03 -19.52 35.65
CA PHE A 149 18.21 -20.90 36.08
C PHE A 149 19.68 -21.35 36.11
N LEU A 150 20.51 -20.85 35.19
CA LEU A 150 21.93 -21.23 35.10
C LEU A 150 22.85 -20.44 36.04
N THR A 151 22.49 -19.21 36.39
CA THR A 151 23.41 -18.27 37.07
C THR A 151 22.85 -17.71 38.38
N GLU A 152 21.58 -17.98 38.69
CA GLU A 152 20.80 -17.38 39.80
C GLU A 152 20.73 -15.85 39.76
N LYS A 153 21.18 -15.22 38.66
CA LYS A 153 21.14 -13.78 38.47
C LYS A 153 19.94 -13.39 37.63
N ILE A 154 19.23 -12.37 38.09
CA ILE A 154 18.16 -11.75 37.32
C ILE A 154 18.82 -10.87 36.24
N ILE A 155 18.50 -11.15 34.98
CA ILE A 155 18.84 -10.29 33.83
C ILE A 155 17.54 -9.74 33.24
N TYR A 156 17.62 -8.52 32.72
CA TYR A 156 16.49 -7.78 32.14
C TYR A 156 16.56 -7.75 30.61
N PHE A 157 16.93 -8.87 29.96
CA PHE A 157 17.11 -8.94 28.52
C PHE A 157 15.79 -8.72 27.78
N THR A 158 14.67 -9.17 28.34
CA THR A 158 13.31 -8.89 27.82
C THR A 158 13.04 -7.40 27.78
N ILE A 159 13.32 -6.68 28.87
CA ILE A 159 13.11 -5.23 28.93
C ILE A 159 13.97 -4.53 27.86
N LEU A 160 15.25 -4.89 27.78
CA LEU A 160 16.18 -4.32 26.78
C LEU A 160 15.69 -4.58 25.34
N SER A 161 15.27 -5.81 25.05
CA SER A 161 14.81 -6.24 23.73
C SER A 161 13.53 -5.49 23.30
N VAL A 162 12.58 -5.35 24.23
CA VAL A 162 11.34 -4.59 24.00
C VAL A 162 11.63 -3.11 23.75
N VAL A 163 12.50 -2.49 24.55
CA VAL A 163 12.90 -1.09 24.37
C VAL A 163 13.55 -0.87 23.00
N ILE A 164 14.51 -1.71 22.62
CA ILE A 164 15.17 -1.63 21.31
C ILE A 164 14.15 -1.78 20.18
N PHE A 165 13.22 -2.74 20.30
CA PHE A 165 12.17 -2.93 19.31
C PHE A 165 11.28 -1.68 19.17
N ILE A 166 10.80 -1.13 20.29
CA ILE A 166 9.96 0.08 20.31
C ILE A 166 10.71 1.26 19.68
N VAL A 167 11.96 1.52 20.08
CA VAL A 167 12.77 2.62 19.54
C VAL A 167 12.99 2.46 18.03
N ARG A 168 13.42 1.28 17.57
CA ARG A 168 13.58 1.00 16.13
C ARG A 168 12.28 1.20 15.37
N ARG A 169 11.16 0.79 15.96
CA ARG A 169 9.84 0.93 15.35
C ARG A 169 9.42 2.39 15.29
N ILE A 170 9.57 3.16 16.36
CA ILE A 170 9.25 4.60 16.39
C ILE A 170 10.06 5.35 15.31
N LEU A 171 11.37 5.11 15.25
CA LEU A 171 12.24 5.70 14.24
C LEU A 171 11.79 5.34 12.82
N LYS A 172 11.38 4.08 12.60
CA LYS A 172 10.94 3.57 11.29
C LYS A 172 9.54 4.03 10.88
N PHE A 173 8.64 4.31 11.83
CA PHE A 173 7.23 4.62 11.55
C PHE A 173 6.91 6.11 11.45
N LYS A 174 7.81 7.00 11.87
CA LYS A 174 7.65 8.45 11.66
C LYS A 174 7.58 8.83 10.17
N GLN A 175 7.82 7.89 9.25
CA GLN A 175 7.88 8.12 7.80
C GLN A 175 6.95 7.24 6.95
N ARG A 176 6.19 6.27 7.51
CA ARG A 176 5.53 5.22 6.71
C ARG A 176 4.01 5.37 6.66
N LYS A 177 3.45 5.46 5.44
CA LYS A 177 2.01 5.37 5.18
C LYS A 177 1.58 3.91 4.97
N ILE A 178 0.33 3.59 5.29
CA ILE A 178 -0.22 2.21 5.28
C ILE A 178 -1.20 2.04 4.11
N PHE A 179 -1.20 0.87 3.49
CA PHE A 179 -2.25 0.40 2.56
C PHE A 179 -2.63 -1.04 2.92
N GLY A 180 -3.88 -1.47 2.72
CA GLY A 180 -4.26 -2.84 3.07
C GLY A 180 -5.73 -3.23 2.85
N TYR A 181 -5.98 -4.54 3.00
CA TYR A 181 -7.23 -5.24 2.67
C TYR A 181 -8.47 -4.75 3.43
N ARG A 182 -8.28 -4.01 4.53
CA ARG A 182 -9.36 -3.45 5.38
C ARG A 182 -8.92 -2.14 6.05
N TYR A 183 -8.33 -1.24 5.25
CA TYR A 183 -7.83 0.06 5.73
C TYR A 183 -8.42 1.25 4.96
#